data_AF-A0A0W0SM75-F1
#
_entry.id   AF-A0A0W0SM75-F1
#
_cell.length_a   1.000
_cell.length_b   1.000
_cell.length_c   1.000
_cell.angle_alpha   90.00
_cell.angle_beta   90.00
_cell.angle_gamma   90.00
#
_symmetry.space_group_name_H-M   'P 1'
#
loop_
_entity.id
_entity.type
_entity.pdbx_description
1 polymer ?
#
loop_
_entity_poly.entity_id
_entity_poly.type
_entity_poly.pdbx_seq_one_letter_code
_entity_poly.pdbx_strand_id
1 'polypeptide(L)'
;MTTTLKELQELEKTMASKRSEAVMLKNTGQFAEAIQVLQEAQMAYHNKVGQLPGVSHKDYTTMKALKDDKLRPAFEQLQELETRFKEEQQQKAKQEEVQRKKLEEKQRQEEEKKRHAEEQEKQRKIEEEQKKAVEEKKETVEEKKETAEEKKETAEEKKETVGEKKETVGEKKKEAKKETAEEEKKQRQAEEKGKKIAIAADKMLDAVASFSATVDELATQAQQDKGSSRKRDIHKAAEELLGALKGLANDYLSNDPLNNDNQIKFKNEFSKLVDNAQKSALAQEPTVWAAFKSCLKSIANAFISLGTSNKERFYNTEPKVITELKEMRDQLAKGDLTEEAAPEAPKYSGIQ
;
A
#
# COMPACT_ATOMS: atom_id res chain seq x y z
N MET A 1 -1.69 53.72 37.32
CA MET A 1 -1.83 52.37 36.71
C MET A 1 -2.70 51.54 37.63
N THR A 2 -3.87 51.13 37.14
CA THR A 2 -4.71 50.15 37.83
C THR A 2 -4.02 48.79 37.89
N THR A 3 -4.33 48.01 38.93
CA THR A 3 -3.79 46.66 39.16
C THR A 3 -3.90 45.78 37.91
N THR A 4 -5.02 45.88 37.17
CA THR A 4 -5.29 45.11 35.96
C THR A 4 -4.30 45.36 34.82
N LEU A 5 -3.85 46.60 34.59
CA LEU A 5 -2.89 46.89 33.53
C LEU A 5 -1.52 46.25 33.81
N LYS A 6 -1.09 46.25 35.08
CA LYS A 6 0.16 45.57 35.50
C LYS A 6 0.05 44.07 35.30
N GLU A 7 -1.08 43.47 35.65
CA GLU A 7 -1.32 42.03 35.45
C GLU A 7 -1.25 41.63 33.96
N LEU A 8 -1.79 42.45 33.05
CA LEU A 8 -1.71 42.19 31.61
C LEU A 8 -0.27 42.32 31.07
N GLN A 9 0.52 43.28 31.58
CA GLN A 9 1.94 43.40 31.22
C GLN A 9 2.77 42.22 31.74
N GLU A 10 2.42 41.70 32.92
CA GLU A 10 3.06 40.51 33.48
C GLU A 10 2.68 39.24 32.73
N LEU A 11 1.43 39.15 32.27
CA LEU A 11 0.99 38.11 31.35
C LEU A 11 1.78 38.12 30.03
N GLU A 12 1.99 39.29 29.43
CA GLU A 12 2.81 39.45 28.20
C GLU A 12 4.21 38.84 28.41
N LYS A 13 4.88 39.21 29.52
CA LYS A 13 6.20 38.67 29.87
C LYS A 13 6.18 37.18 30.13
N THR A 14 5.16 36.69 30.83
CA THR A 14 5.00 35.27 31.15
C THR A 14 4.82 34.44 29.87
N MET A 15 3.98 34.88 28.94
CA MET A 15 3.79 34.22 27.64
C MET A 15 5.08 34.20 26.81
N ALA A 16 5.83 35.30 26.79
CA ALA A 16 7.12 35.37 26.10
C ALA A 16 8.16 34.42 26.72
N SER A 17 8.21 34.33 28.05
CA SER A 17 9.09 33.41 28.78
C SER A 17 8.73 31.95 28.48
N LYS A 18 7.45 31.59 28.60
CA LYS A 18 6.94 30.24 28.33
C LYS A 18 7.13 29.83 26.87
N ARG A 19 6.98 30.75 25.92
CA ARG A 19 7.32 30.51 24.52
C ARG A 19 8.79 30.13 24.34
N SER A 20 9.70 30.88 24.99
CA SER A 20 11.14 30.63 24.90
C SER A 20 11.52 29.30 25.54
N GLU A 21 10.93 28.98 26.70
CA GLU A 21 11.06 27.70 27.38
C GLU A 21 10.60 26.53 26.51
N ALA A 22 9.42 26.65 25.87
CA ALA A 22 8.89 25.63 24.98
C ALA A 22 9.82 25.37 23.78
N VAL A 23 10.41 26.42 23.20
CA VAL A 23 11.39 26.27 22.10
C VAL A 23 12.66 25.55 22.58
N MET A 24 13.13 25.84 23.80
CA MET A 24 14.28 25.15 24.39
C MET A 24 13.99 23.66 24.61
N LEU A 25 12.84 23.33 25.19
CA LEU A 25 12.38 21.94 25.39
C LEU A 25 12.22 21.19 24.07
N LYS A 26 11.71 21.86 23.04
CA LYS A 26 11.63 21.29 21.70
C LYS A 26 13.02 20.95 21.14
N ASN A 27 14.01 21.83 21.33
CA ASN A 27 15.38 21.60 20.86
C ASN A 27 16.08 20.44 21.60
N THR A 28 15.68 20.12 22.83
CA THR A 28 16.16 18.94 23.57
C THR A 28 15.38 17.66 23.26
N GLY A 29 14.36 17.73 22.38
CA GLY A 29 13.52 16.60 22.01
C GLY A 29 12.38 16.30 22.99
N GLN A 30 12.16 17.16 23.98
CA GLN A 30 11.10 17.06 24.99
C GLN A 30 9.80 17.69 24.47
N PHE A 31 9.23 17.10 23.40
CA PHE A 31 8.06 17.64 22.71
C PHE A 31 6.80 17.68 23.59
N ALA A 32 6.60 16.69 24.46
CA ALA A 32 5.41 16.63 25.31
C ALA A 32 5.41 17.77 26.34
N GLU A 33 6.55 17.98 26.99
CA GLU A 33 6.79 19.06 27.94
C GLU A 33 6.70 20.43 27.25
N ALA A 34 7.27 20.56 26.04
CA ALA A 34 7.16 21.79 25.25
C ALA A 34 5.70 22.15 24.93
N ILE A 35 4.88 21.17 24.52
CA ILE A 35 3.45 21.36 24.26
C ILE A 35 2.71 21.75 25.54
N GLN A 36 2.99 21.10 26.67
CA GLN A 36 2.39 21.43 27.95
C GLN A 36 2.67 22.87 28.37
N VAL A 37 3.93 23.32 28.23
CA VAL A 37 4.34 24.71 28.54
C VAL A 37 3.58 25.73 27.68
N LEU A 38 3.33 25.43 26.40
CA LEU A 38 2.53 26.30 25.52
C LEU A 38 1.06 26.34 25.97
N GLN A 39 0.48 25.19 26.33
CA GLN A 39 -0.90 25.10 26.83
C GLN A 39 -1.08 25.85 28.15
N GLU A 40 -0.12 25.79 29.06
CA GLU A 40 -0.12 26.59 30.30
C GLU A 40 -0.18 28.08 30.00
N ALA A 41 0.61 28.56 29.03
CA ALA A 41 0.61 29.96 28.63
C ALA A 41 -0.72 30.38 27.97
N GLN A 42 -1.32 29.52 27.15
CA GLN A 42 -2.64 29.74 26.56
C GLN A 42 -3.76 29.78 27.62
N MET A 43 -3.73 28.87 28.60
CA MET A 43 -4.68 28.87 29.72
C MET A 43 -4.55 30.14 30.56
N ALA A 44 -3.32 30.59 30.85
CA ALA A 44 -3.07 31.85 31.54
C ALA A 44 -3.66 33.05 30.77
N TYR A 45 -3.51 33.08 29.44
CA TYR A 45 -4.13 34.08 28.59
C TYR A 45 -5.65 34.08 28.69
N HIS A 46 -6.30 32.92 28.52
CA HIS A 46 -7.75 32.81 28.60
C HIS A 46 -8.29 33.21 29.98
N ASN A 47 -7.63 32.79 31.06
CA ASN A 47 -8.03 33.13 32.42
C ASN A 47 -7.96 34.64 32.67
N LYS A 48 -6.87 35.30 32.26
CA LYS A 48 -6.66 36.73 32.52
C LYS A 48 -7.47 37.62 31.58
N VAL A 49 -7.50 37.33 30.29
CA VAL A 49 -8.23 38.13 29.30
C VAL A 49 -9.75 37.94 29.41
N GLY A 50 -10.20 36.74 29.81
CA GLY A 50 -11.62 36.45 30.06
C GLY A 50 -12.20 37.22 31.25
N GLN A 51 -11.38 37.61 32.23
CA GLN A 51 -11.78 38.36 33.42
C GLN A 51 -11.85 39.89 33.21
N LEU A 52 -11.52 40.39 32.02
CA LEU A 52 -11.53 41.83 31.71
C LEU A 52 -12.91 42.56 31.66
N PRO A 53 -14.10 41.92 31.54
CA PRO A 53 -15.37 42.65 31.36
C PRO A 53 -15.84 43.61 32.48
N GLY A 54 -15.09 43.82 33.56
CA GLY A 54 -15.53 44.64 34.72
C GLY A 54 -14.77 45.94 34.98
N VAL A 55 -13.87 46.38 34.09
CA VAL A 55 -12.94 47.48 34.39
C VAL A 55 -13.46 48.86 33.91
N SER A 56 -13.24 49.88 34.73
CA SER A 56 -13.60 51.30 34.49
C SER A 56 -13.17 51.84 33.12
N HIS A 57 -14.05 52.63 32.48
CA HIS A 57 -13.90 53.18 31.12
C HIS A 57 -12.61 53.98 30.88
N LYS A 58 -12.01 54.60 31.91
CA LYS A 58 -10.82 55.46 31.73
C LYS A 58 -9.56 54.68 31.34
N ASP A 59 -9.41 53.44 31.77
CA ASP A 59 -8.22 52.61 31.45
C ASP A 59 -8.46 51.67 30.26
N TYR A 60 -9.69 51.63 29.75
CA TYR A 60 -10.13 50.68 28.74
C TYR A 60 -9.32 50.77 27.44
N THR A 61 -9.02 51.99 26.98
CA THR A 61 -8.28 52.20 25.71
C THR A 61 -6.88 51.59 25.76
N THR A 62 -6.13 51.82 26.84
CA THR A 62 -4.77 51.29 27.01
C THR A 62 -4.77 49.77 27.17
N MET A 63 -5.72 49.22 27.94
CA MET A 63 -5.85 47.76 28.09
C MET A 63 -6.28 47.09 26.78
N LYS A 64 -7.17 47.73 26.02
CA LYS A 64 -7.61 47.25 24.71
C LYS A 64 -6.43 47.21 23.73
N ALA A 65 -5.64 48.28 23.65
CA ALA A 65 -4.43 48.30 22.82
C ALA A 65 -3.45 47.20 23.25
N LEU A 66 -3.18 47.02 24.55
CA LEU A 66 -2.29 45.96 25.03
C LEU A 66 -2.81 44.55 24.67
N LYS A 67 -4.13 44.34 24.79
CA LYS A 67 -4.78 43.09 24.43
C LYS A 67 -4.67 42.81 22.93
N ASP A 68 -5.10 43.75 22.10
CA ASP A 68 -5.26 43.57 20.66
C ASP A 68 -3.91 43.61 19.94
N ASP A 69 -2.98 44.48 20.36
CA ASP A 69 -1.71 44.70 19.65
C ASP A 69 -0.58 43.77 20.13
N LYS A 70 -0.69 43.22 21.35
CA LYS A 70 0.39 42.41 21.94
C LYS A 70 -0.04 41.02 22.37
N LEU A 71 -1.02 40.94 23.28
CA LEU A 71 -1.38 39.66 23.88
C LEU A 71 -2.04 38.71 22.88
N ARG A 72 -2.91 39.25 22.00
CA ARG A 72 -3.57 38.45 20.96
C ARG A 72 -2.56 37.91 19.93
N PRO A 73 -1.67 38.71 19.32
CA PRO A 73 -0.62 38.17 18.45
C PRO A 73 0.29 37.15 19.15
N ALA A 74 0.65 37.40 20.42
CA ALA A 74 1.44 36.45 21.20
C ALA A 74 0.69 35.12 21.41
N PHE A 75 -0.62 35.17 21.67
CA PHE A 75 -1.46 33.98 21.80
C PHE A 75 -1.56 33.19 20.48
N GLU A 76 -1.80 33.88 19.36
CA GLU A 76 -1.84 33.25 18.03
C GLU A 76 -0.50 32.56 17.71
N GLN A 77 0.62 33.19 18.05
CA GLN A 77 1.96 32.58 17.91
C GLN A 77 2.16 31.34 18.79
N LEU A 78 1.59 31.31 20.00
CA LEU A 78 1.63 30.11 20.85
C LEU A 78 0.80 28.96 20.25
N GLN A 79 -0.36 29.26 19.65
CA GLN A 79 -1.21 28.25 18.99
C GLN A 79 -0.54 27.66 17.74
N GLU A 80 0.10 28.52 16.95
CA GLU A 80 0.87 28.09 15.78
C GLU A 80 2.04 27.18 16.19
N LEU A 81 2.79 27.57 17.23
CA LEU A 81 3.88 26.74 17.76
C LEU A 81 3.39 25.41 18.32
N GLU A 82 2.26 25.39 19.03
CA GLU A 82 1.71 24.15 19.58
C GLU A 82 1.32 23.18 18.46
N THR A 83 0.63 23.69 17.43
CA THR A 83 0.25 22.90 16.25
C THR A 83 1.49 22.32 15.58
N ARG A 84 2.50 23.17 15.33
CA ARG A 84 3.77 22.74 14.73
C ARG A 84 4.50 21.70 15.58
N PHE A 85 4.52 21.85 16.90
CA PHE A 85 5.18 20.88 17.79
C PHE A 85 4.46 19.54 17.81
N LYS A 86 3.12 19.52 17.76
CA LYS A 86 2.33 18.29 17.61
C LYS A 86 2.59 17.60 16.28
N GLU A 87 2.64 18.35 15.18
CA GLU A 87 2.95 17.81 13.85
C GLU A 87 4.35 17.20 13.80
N GLU A 88 5.36 17.93 14.30
CA GLU A 88 6.73 17.43 14.35
C GLU A 88 6.87 16.18 15.26
N GLN A 89 6.18 16.14 16.39
CA GLN A 89 6.13 14.97 17.27
C GLN A 89 5.51 13.75 16.55
N GLN A 90 4.40 13.94 15.84
CA GLN A 90 3.77 12.86 15.06
C GLN A 90 4.64 12.40 13.89
N GLN A 91 5.32 13.33 13.21
CA GLN A 91 6.22 12.99 12.12
C GLN A 91 7.42 12.17 12.63
N LYS A 92 7.99 12.54 13.78
CA LYS A 92 9.07 11.78 14.42
C LYS A 92 8.59 10.37 14.80
N ALA A 93 7.41 10.23 15.40
CA ALA A 93 6.84 8.93 15.73
C ALA A 93 6.63 8.04 14.49
N LYS A 94 6.13 8.61 13.38
CA LYS A 94 6.00 7.90 12.10
C LYS A 94 7.36 7.45 11.54
N GLN A 95 8.38 8.29 11.63
CA GLN A 95 9.74 7.95 11.19
C GLN A 95 10.33 6.81 12.02
N GLU A 96 10.17 6.85 13.34
CA GLU A 96 10.62 5.78 14.25
C GLU A 96 9.88 4.46 13.96
N GLU A 97 8.57 4.50 13.68
CA GLU A 97 7.81 3.31 13.30
C GLU A 97 8.31 2.70 11.98
N VAL A 98 8.60 3.52 10.97
CA VAL A 98 9.17 3.06 9.70
C VAL A 98 10.55 2.44 9.90
N GLN A 99 11.40 3.04 10.74
CA GLN A 99 12.71 2.47 11.06
C GLN A 99 12.58 1.14 11.81
N ARG A 100 11.63 1.03 12.74
CA ARG A 100 11.33 -0.21 13.46
C ARG A 100 10.89 -1.32 12.51
N LYS A 101 9.96 -1.04 11.60
CA LYS A 101 9.49 -1.98 10.58
C LYS A 101 10.63 -2.46 9.67
N LYS A 102 11.51 -1.57 9.23
CA LYS A 102 12.70 -1.93 8.44
C LYS A 102 13.65 -2.85 9.22
N LEU A 103 13.82 -2.62 10.52
CA LEU A 103 14.66 -3.47 11.37
C LEU A 103 14.02 -4.86 11.57
N GLU A 104 12.72 -4.92 11.85
CA GLU A 104 11.96 -6.17 11.98
C GLU A 104 12.00 -6.99 10.67
N GLU A 105 11.87 -6.34 9.51
CA GLU A 105 11.99 -7.00 8.21
C GLU A 105 13.38 -7.56 7.97
N LYS A 106 14.44 -6.80 8.31
CA LYS A 106 15.83 -7.27 8.21
C LYS A 106 16.06 -8.51 9.09
N GLN A 107 15.51 -8.52 10.30
CA GLN A 107 15.58 -9.68 11.20
C GLN A 107 14.86 -10.90 10.61
N ARG A 108 13.67 -10.72 10.03
CA ARG A 108 12.94 -11.82 9.35
C ARG A 108 13.75 -12.40 8.19
N GLN A 109 14.34 -11.55 7.36
CA GLN A 109 15.18 -12.00 6.24
C GLN A 109 16.41 -12.76 6.72
N GLU A 110 17.01 -12.37 7.85
CA GLU A 110 18.16 -13.07 8.44
C GLU A 110 17.75 -14.42 9.02
N GLU A 111 16.61 -14.50 9.71
CA GLU A 111 16.06 -15.75 10.22
C GLU A 111 15.69 -16.72 9.09
N GLU A 112 15.09 -16.22 8.01
CA GLU A 112 14.77 -17.02 6.82
C GLU A 112 16.02 -17.58 6.15
N LYS A 113 17.08 -16.77 5.99
CA LYS A 113 18.39 -17.24 5.51
C LYS A 113 18.98 -18.33 6.39
N LYS A 114 18.84 -18.20 7.72
CA LYS A 114 19.30 -19.22 8.67
C LYS A 114 18.51 -20.53 8.51
N ARG A 115 17.18 -20.46 8.40
CA ARG A 115 16.34 -21.64 8.16
C ARG A 115 16.71 -22.37 6.86
N HIS A 116 16.91 -21.61 5.78
CA HIS A 116 17.32 -22.19 4.50
C HIS A 116 18.72 -22.82 4.56
N ALA A 117 19.66 -22.21 5.29
CA ALA A 117 21.00 -22.80 5.51
C ALA A 117 20.92 -24.12 6.30
N GLU A 118 20.11 -24.17 7.37
CA GLU A 118 19.89 -25.38 8.16
C GLU A 118 19.22 -26.50 7.35
N GLU A 119 18.26 -26.15 6.48
CA GLU A 119 17.60 -27.10 5.59
C GLU A 119 18.57 -27.68 4.54
N GLN A 120 19.41 -26.85 3.93
CA GLN A 120 20.47 -27.30 3.03
C GLN A 120 21.47 -28.24 3.72
N GLU A 121 21.84 -27.95 4.98
CA GLU A 121 22.72 -28.83 5.75
C GLU A 121 22.07 -30.20 6.01
N LYS A 122 20.78 -30.23 6.36
CA LYS A 122 20.02 -31.48 6.53
C LYS A 122 19.98 -32.30 5.24
N GLN A 123 19.72 -31.66 4.10
CA GLN A 123 19.73 -32.34 2.79
C GLN A 123 21.10 -32.95 2.48
N ARG A 124 22.19 -32.21 2.73
CA ARG A 124 23.56 -32.73 2.54
C ARG A 124 23.86 -33.95 3.41
N LYS A 125 23.42 -33.96 4.68
CA LYS A 125 23.58 -35.12 5.58
C LYS A 125 22.83 -36.35 5.06
N ILE A 126 21.60 -36.17 4.59
CA ILE A 126 20.79 -37.25 4.00
C ILE A 126 21.48 -37.81 2.74
N GLU A 127 21.99 -36.95 1.85
CA GLU A 127 22.72 -37.39 0.66
C GLU A 127 24.00 -38.16 1.00
N GLU A 128 24.74 -37.71 2.02
CA GLU A 128 25.96 -38.37 2.48
C GLU A 128 25.67 -39.77 3.07
N GLU A 129 24.65 -39.89 3.91
CA GLU A 129 24.19 -41.18 4.44
C GLU A 129 23.74 -42.13 3.33
N GLN A 130 23.02 -41.63 2.31
CA GLN A 130 22.64 -42.42 1.15
C GLN A 130 23.86 -42.90 0.33
N LYS A 131 24.91 -42.09 0.21
CA LYS A 131 26.15 -42.50 -0.47
C LYS A 131 26.87 -43.60 0.31
N LYS A 132 27.03 -43.46 1.64
CA LYS A 132 27.64 -44.48 2.50
C LYS A 132 26.88 -45.82 2.41
N ALA A 133 25.56 -45.78 2.48
CA ALA A 133 24.73 -46.99 2.35
C ALA A 133 24.81 -47.65 0.96
N VAL A 134 25.18 -46.91 -0.10
CA VAL A 134 25.44 -47.47 -1.43
C VAL A 134 26.85 -48.06 -1.52
N GLU A 135 27.85 -47.43 -0.90
CA GLU A 135 29.21 -47.96 -0.83
C GLU A 135 29.29 -49.26 -0.03
N GLU A 136 28.71 -49.33 1.17
CA GLU A 136 28.65 -50.58 1.96
C GLU A 136 27.99 -51.72 1.18
N LYS A 137 26.95 -51.40 0.40
CA LYS A 137 26.27 -52.37 -0.47
C LYS A 137 27.11 -52.81 -1.66
N LYS A 138 28.05 -51.99 -2.14
CA LYS A 138 29.01 -52.41 -3.18
C LYS A 138 30.06 -53.33 -2.58
N GLU A 139 30.60 -53.01 -1.40
CA GLU A 139 31.56 -53.87 -0.72
C GLU A 139 30.96 -55.25 -0.42
N THR A 140 29.75 -55.34 0.15
CA THR A 140 29.08 -56.65 0.37
C THR A 140 28.75 -57.41 -0.92
N VAL A 141 28.66 -56.73 -2.07
CA VAL A 141 28.47 -57.40 -3.37
C VAL A 141 29.80 -57.88 -3.95
N GLU A 142 30.89 -57.14 -3.75
CA GLU A 142 32.24 -57.58 -4.12
C GLU A 142 32.71 -58.74 -3.25
N GLU A 143 32.48 -58.71 -1.93
CA GLU A 143 32.75 -59.83 -1.02
C GLU A 143 31.97 -61.09 -1.42
N LYS A 144 30.70 -60.93 -1.85
CA LYS A 144 29.90 -62.03 -2.41
C LYS A 144 30.37 -62.50 -3.78
N LYS A 145 31.10 -61.67 -4.51
CA LYS A 145 31.71 -62.03 -5.79
C LYS A 145 32.98 -62.84 -5.56
N GLU A 146 33.79 -62.49 -4.56
CA GLU A 146 34.96 -63.28 -4.16
C GLU A 146 34.54 -64.65 -3.60
N THR A 147 33.51 -64.72 -2.75
CA THR A 147 32.95 -66.03 -2.31
C THR A 147 32.22 -66.80 -3.41
N ALA A 148 31.83 -66.15 -4.51
CA ALA A 148 31.26 -66.81 -5.69
C ALA A 148 32.33 -67.29 -6.69
N GLU A 149 33.51 -66.66 -6.72
CA GLU A 149 34.66 -67.18 -7.47
C GLU A 149 35.31 -68.39 -6.78
N GLU A 150 35.24 -68.49 -5.45
CA GLU A 150 35.62 -69.72 -4.73
C GLU A 150 34.65 -70.89 -4.92
N LYS A 151 33.40 -70.63 -5.37
CA LYS A 151 32.39 -71.65 -5.66
C LYS A 151 32.18 -71.91 -7.15
N LYS A 152 33.15 -71.55 -7.98
CA LYS A 152 33.16 -71.84 -9.42
C LYS A 152 33.67 -73.26 -9.75
N GLU A 153 33.41 -74.22 -8.88
CA GLU A 153 33.64 -75.64 -9.17
C GLU A 153 32.40 -76.51 -8.95
N THR A 154 31.24 -75.96 -8.57
CA THR A 154 30.02 -76.77 -8.50
C THR A 154 28.76 -75.91 -8.57
N ALA A 155 27.85 -76.32 -9.47
CA ALA A 155 26.48 -75.85 -9.65
C ALA A 155 26.24 -74.82 -10.76
N GLU A 156 26.25 -75.33 -12.00
CA GLU A 156 25.19 -75.00 -12.96
C GLU A 156 23.84 -75.40 -12.35
N GLU A 157 23.11 -74.44 -11.79
CA GLU A 157 21.64 -74.42 -11.63
C GLU A 157 21.30 -73.48 -10.47
N LYS A 158 20.93 -72.24 -10.81
CA LYS A 158 20.06 -71.30 -10.07
C LYS A 158 20.37 -69.87 -10.53
N LYS A 159 20.22 -69.64 -11.83
CA LYS A 159 19.94 -68.31 -12.37
C LYS A 159 18.42 -68.15 -12.38
N GLU A 160 17.84 -67.50 -11.38
CA GLU A 160 16.55 -66.79 -11.55
C GLU A 160 16.17 -65.90 -10.34
N THR A 161 16.53 -66.25 -9.11
CA THR A 161 15.98 -65.59 -7.91
C THR A 161 16.71 -64.34 -7.41
N VAL A 162 17.79 -63.90 -8.06
CA VAL A 162 18.53 -62.67 -7.69
C VAL A 162 18.12 -61.46 -8.54
N GLY A 163 17.42 -61.66 -9.65
CA GLY A 163 16.90 -60.59 -10.52
C GLY A 163 15.73 -59.81 -9.89
N GLU A 164 14.74 -60.52 -9.33
CA GLU A 164 13.48 -59.92 -8.87
C GLU A 164 13.62 -59.00 -7.64
N LYS A 165 14.60 -59.24 -6.75
CA LYS A 165 14.85 -58.35 -5.59
C LYS A 165 15.59 -57.07 -5.96
N LYS A 166 16.27 -57.00 -7.11
CA LYS A 166 16.88 -55.76 -7.62
C LYS A 166 15.86 -54.86 -8.32
N GLU A 167 14.85 -55.42 -8.97
CA GLU A 167 13.78 -54.66 -9.62
C GLU A 167 12.87 -53.94 -8.61
N THR A 168 12.45 -54.62 -7.55
CA THR A 168 11.56 -54.05 -6.52
C THR A 168 12.16 -52.88 -5.72
N VAL A 169 13.49 -52.82 -5.56
CA VAL A 169 14.19 -51.68 -4.92
C VAL A 169 14.44 -50.54 -5.92
N GLY A 170 14.69 -50.87 -7.19
CA GLY A 170 14.81 -49.89 -8.27
C GLY A 170 13.52 -49.11 -8.51
N GLU A 171 12.37 -49.79 -8.41
CA GLU A 171 11.04 -49.15 -8.52
C GLU A 171 10.75 -48.20 -7.35
N LYS A 172 10.94 -48.63 -6.10
CA LYS A 172 10.74 -47.74 -4.94
C LYS A 172 11.64 -46.49 -4.95
N LYS A 173 12.87 -46.62 -5.44
CA LYS A 173 13.81 -45.47 -5.59
C LYS A 173 13.42 -44.54 -6.74
N LYS A 174 12.80 -45.06 -7.80
CA LYS A 174 12.23 -44.24 -8.88
C LYS A 174 10.96 -43.53 -8.43
N GLU A 175 10.14 -44.17 -7.61
CA GLU A 175 8.88 -43.63 -7.11
C GLU A 175 9.11 -42.48 -6.12
N ALA A 176 10.00 -42.66 -5.14
CA ALA A 176 10.38 -41.60 -4.19
C ALA A 176 11.05 -40.38 -4.88
N LYS A 177 11.86 -40.60 -5.92
CA LYS A 177 12.44 -39.51 -6.74
C LYS A 177 11.39 -38.79 -7.59
N LYS A 178 10.35 -39.50 -8.02
CA LYS A 178 9.25 -38.91 -8.80
C LYS A 178 8.35 -38.05 -7.91
N GLU A 179 8.12 -38.50 -6.67
CA GLU A 179 7.33 -37.78 -5.67
C GLU A 179 8.01 -36.47 -5.24
N THR A 180 9.31 -36.52 -4.91
CA THR A 180 10.11 -35.31 -4.59
C THR A 180 10.21 -34.34 -5.77
N ALA A 181 10.40 -34.83 -7.00
CA ALA A 181 10.42 -33.96 -8.19
C ALA A 181 9.05 -33.32 -8.48
N GLU A 182 7.96 -34.02 -8.19
CA GLU A 182 6.61 -33.47 -8.34
C GLU A 182 6.29 -32.42 -7.26
N GLU A 183 6.76 -32.63 -6.03
CA GLU A 183 6.61 -31.68 -4.93
C GLU A 183 7.45 -30.41 -5.16
N GLU A 184 8.72 -30.54 -5.58
CA GLU A 184 9.54 -29.39 -5.99
C GLU A 184 8.90 -28.61 -7.15
N LYS A 185 8.28 -29.32 -8.11
CA LYS A 185 7.58 -28.66 -9.23
C LYS A 185 6.35 -27.89 -8.74
N LYS A 186 5.59 -28.45 -7.80
CA LYS A 186 4.45 -27.75 -7.17
C LYS A 186 4.90 -26.53 -6.38
N GLN A 187 6.00 -26.64 -5.63
CA GLN A 187 6.57 -25.52 -4.87
C GLN A 187 7.07 -24.41 -5.78
N ARG A 188 7.83 -24.72 -6.83
CA ARG A 188 8.28 -23.72 -7.82
C ARG A 188 7.11 -23.03 -8.52
N GLN A 189 6.05 -23.76 -8.85
CA GLN A 189 4.85 -23.17 -9.43
C GLN A 189 4.11 -22.27 -8.45
N ALA A 190 4.06 -22.62 -7.16
CA ALA A 190 3.48 -21.78 -6.12
C ALA A 190 4.28 -20.49 -5.92
N GLU A 191 5.62 -20.57 -5.88
CA GLU A 191 6.50 -19.41 -5.81
C GLU A 191 6.38 -18.50 -7.03
N GLU A 192 6.33 -19.06 -8.24
CA GLU A 192 6.15 -18.28 -9.46
C GLU A 192 4.79 -17.57 -9.50
N LYS A 193 3.73 -18.24 -9.02
CA LYS A 193 2.41 -17.63 -8.82
C LYS A 193 2.47 -16.49 -7.82
N GLY A 194 3.10 -16.70 -6.66
CA GLY A 194 3.28 -15.66 -5.64
C GLY A 194 4.00 -14.42 -6.18
N LYS A 195 5.07 -14.61 -6.98
CA LYS A 195 5.79 -13.51 -7.63
C LYS A 195 4.92 -12.75 -8.64
N LYS A 196 4.10 -13.44 -9.43
CA LYS A 196 3.16 -12.79 -10.37
C LYS A 196 2.10 -11.98 -9.64
N ILE A 197 1.56 -12.51 -8.54
CA ILE A 197 0.63 -11.80 -7.66
C ILE A 197 1.26 -10.51 -7.13
N ALA A 198 2.47 -10.59 -6.57
CA ALA A 198 3.18 -9.44 -6.04
C ALA A 198 3.40 -8.35 -7.11
N ILE A 199 3.90 -8.73 -8.30
CA ILE A 199 4.12 -7.77 -9.40
C ILE A 199 2.82 -7.09 -9.85
N ALA A 200 1.71 -7.83 -9.92
CA ALA A 200 0.44 -7.22 -10.29
C ALA A 200 -0.11 -6.31 -9.19
N ALA A 201 0.05 -6.71 -7.92
CA ALA A 201 -0.32 -5.90 -6.77
C ALA A 201 0.40 -4.55 -6.80
N ASP A 202 1.72 -4.56 -6.98
CA ASP A 202 2.54 -3.35 -7.07
C ASP A 202 2.05 -2.44 -8.20
N LYS A 203 1.80 -3.00 -9.40
CA LYS A 203 1.27 -2.24 -10.54
C LYS A 203 -0.11 -1.64 -10.28
N MET A 204 -1.00 -2.35 -9.59
CA MET A 204 -2.32 -1.82 -9.22
C MET A 204 -2.18 -0.68 -8.21
N LEU A 205 -1.32 -0.83 -7.21
CA LEU A 205 -1.06 0.18 -6.19
C LEU A 205 -0.39 1.44 -6.78
N ASP A 206 0.58 1.27 -7.67
CA ASP A 206 1.24 2.38 -8.37
C ASP A 206 0.27 3.17 -9.24
N ALA A 207 -0.64 2.49 -9.94
CA ALA A 207 -1.69 3.13 -10.73
C ALA A 207 -2.62 3.96 -9.85
N VAL A 208 -3.04 3.41 -8.72
CA VAL A 208 -3.89 4.09 -7.73
C VAL A 208 -3.16 5.29 -7.10
N ALA A 209 -1.87 5.16 -6.79
CA ALA A 209 -1.06 6.24 -6.26
C ALA A 209 -0.91 7.38 -7.28
N SER A 210 -0.69 7.06 -8.56
CA SER A 210 -0.60 8.04 -9.64
C SER A 210 -1.91 8.83 -9.81
N PHE A 211 -3.06 8.15 -9.71
CA PHE A 211 -4.36 8.81 -9.72
C PHE A 211 -4.55 9.69 -8.46
N SER A 212 -4.17 9.21 -7.29
CA SER A 212 -4.20 9.98 -6.03
C SER A 212 -3.46 11.30 -6.16
N ALA A 213 -2.26 11.31 -6.74
CA ALA A 213 -1.48 12.54 -6.93
C ALA A 213 -2.21 13.55 -7.83
N THR A 214 -2.93 13.08 -8.86
CA THR A 214 -3.74 13.96 -9.72
C THR A 214 -4.91 14.56 -8.94
N VAL A 215 -5.56 13.78 -8.08
CA VAL A 215 -6.65 14.26 -7.20
C VAL A 215 -6.14 15.31 -6.22
N ASP A 216 -4.96 15.12 -5.62
CA ASP A 216 -4.35 16.09 -4.69
C ASP A 216 -4.00 17.42 -5.39
N GLU A 217 -3.53 17.35 -6.66
CA GLU A 217 -3.28 18.54 -7.47
C GLU A 217 -4.58 19.31 -7.74
N LEU A 218 -5.67 18.61 -8.07
CA LEU A 218 -7.00 19.22 -8.22
C LEU A 218 -7.50 19.86 -6.93
N ALA A 219 -7.24 19.24 -5.78
CA ALA A 219 -7.57 19.81 -4.48
C ALA A 219 -6.90 21.18 -4.30
N THR A 220 -5.61 21.25 -4.65
CA THR A 220 -4.82 22.48 -4.58
C THR A 220 -5.37 23.55 -5.52
N GLN A 221 -5.69 23.19 -6.76
CA GLN A 221 -6.30 24.10 -7.74
C GLN A 221 -7.70 24.58 -7.30
N ALA A 222 -8.50 23.71 -6.69
CA ALA A 222 -9.83 24.04 -6.19
C ALA A 222 -9.78 24.99 -4.98
N GLN A 223 -8.75 24.91 -4.14
CA GLN A 223 -8.53 25.83 -3.02
C GLN A 223 -8.11 27.24 -3.48
N GLN A 224 -7.35 27.33 -4.57
CA GLN A 224 -6.93 28.61 -5.17
C GLN A 224 -8.11 29.35 -5.82
N ASP A 225 -9.03 28.62 -6.46
CA ASP A 225 -10.26 29.16 -7.04
C ASP A 225 -11.42 29.17 -6.04
N LYS A 226 -11.41 30.15 -5.11
CA LYS A 226 -12.42 30.32 -4.04
C LYS A 226 -13.89 30.44 -4.49
N GLY A 227 -14.19 30.42 -5.80
CA GLY A 227 -15.53 30.54 -6.37
C GLY A 227 -16.06 29.31 -7.12
N SER A 228 -15.27 28.27 -7.37
CA SER A 228 -15.71 27.17 -8.24
C SER A 228 -16.37 26.03 -7.46
N SER A 229 -17.70 26.05 -7.33
CA SER A 229 -18.49 24.89 -6.85
C SER A 229 -18.20 23.64 -7.69
N ARG A 230 -18.15 23.80 -9.02
CA ARG A 230 -17.87 22.71 -9.97
C ARG A 230 -16.55 21.99 -9.70
N LYS A 231 -15.45 22.72 -9.44
CA LYS A 231 -14.14 22.09 -9.14
C LYS A 231 -14.17 21.28 -7.84
N ARG A 232 -14.93 21.74 -6.83
CA ARG A 232 -15.13 21.00 -5.57
C ARG A 232 -15.94 19.72 -5.79
N ASP A 233 -16.98 19.78 -6.63
CA ASP A 233 -17.80 18.60 -6.96
C ASP A 233 -16.98 17.57 -7.75
N ILE A 234 -16.13 18.02 -8.69
CA ILE A 234 -15.19 17.14 -9.44
C ILE A 234 -14.19 16.49 -8.48
N HIS A 235 -13.57 17.27 -7.59
CA HIS A 235 -12.61 16.75 -6.61
C HIS A 235 -13.27 15.69 -5.71
N LYS A 236 -14.45 16.00 -5.17
CA LYS A 236 -15.19 15.07 -4.31
C LYS A 236 -15.52 13.76 -5.05
N ALA A 237 -15.99 13.84 -6.30
CA ALA A 237 -16.25 12.65 -7.10
C ALA A 237 -14.97 11.84 -7.38
N ALA A 238 -13.84 12.52 -7.62
CA ALA A 238 -12.55 11.88 -7.81
C ALA A 238 -12.03 11.17 -6.54
N GLU A 239 -12.22 11.80 -5.38
CA GLU A 239 -11.85 11.26 -4.07
C GLU A 239 -12.70 10.03 -3.69
N GLU A 240 -14.03 10.09 -3.90
CA GLU A 240 -14.94 8.96 -3.68
C GLU A 240 -14.55 7.76 -4.56
N LEU A 241 -14.26 8.01 -5.84
CA LEU A 241 -13.83 6.99 -6.79
C LEU A 241 -12.46 6.40 -6.44
N LEU A 242 -11.51 7.23 -6.04
CA LEU A 242 -10.20 6.79 -5.57
C LEU A 242 -10.34 5.89 -4.33
N GLY A 243 -11.20 6.26 -3.38
CA GLY A 243 -11.52 5.45 -2.21
C GLY A 243 -12.10 4.09 -2.60
N ALA A 244 -13.05 4.08 -3.53
CA ALA A 244 -13.66 2.85 -4.03
C ALA A 244 -12.65 1.94 -4.77
N LEU A 245 -11.78 2.51 -5.61
CA LEU A 245 -10.72 1.76 -6.29
C LEU A 245 -9.70 1.17 -5.30
N LYS A 246 -9.28 1.94 -4.28
CA LYS A 246 -8.40 1.46 -3.20
C LYS A 246 -9.05 0.29 -2.46
N GLY A 247 -10.31 0.44 -2.07
CA GLY A 247 -11.06 -0.61 -1.37
C GLY A 247 -11.16 -1.88 -2.21
N LEU A 248 -11.53 -1.74 -3.48
CA LEU A 248 -11.69 -2.86 -4.40
C LEU A 248 -10.36 -3.59 -4.70
N ALA A 249 -9.27 -2.85 -4.91
CA ALA A 249 -7.94 -3.43 -5.10
C ALA A 249 -7.49 -4.20 -3.85
N ASN A 250 -7.67 -3.62 -2.66
CA ASN A 250 -7.32 -4.28 -1.40
C ASN A 250 -8.17 -5.53 -1.13
N ASP A 251 -9.47 -5.49 -1.38
CA ASP A 251 -10.37 -6.65 -1.21
C ASP A 251 -9.95 -7.81 -2.14
N TYR A 252 -9.61 -7.50 -3.39
CA TYR A 252 -9.17 -8.50 -4.36
C TYR A 252 -7.80 -9.11 -3.99
N LEU A 253 -6.83 -8.29 -3.58
CA LEU A 253 -5.51 -8.76 -3.19
C LEU A 253 -5.53 -9.57 -1.88
N SER A 254 -6.47 -9.28 -0.98
CA SER A 254 -6.61 -9.99 0.30
C SER A 254 -7.37 -11.32 0.17
N ASN A 255 -8.25 -11.45 -0.83
CA ASN A 255 -9.08 -12.63 -1.05
C ASN A 255 -8.61 -13.40 -2.29
N ASP A 256 -7.53 -14.19 -2.16
CA ASP A 256 -6.94 -15.05 -3.22
C ASP A 256 -7.19 -14.55 -4.66
N PRO A 257 -6.32 -13.70 -5.22
CA PRO A 257 -6.54 -13.08 -6.52
C PRO A 257 -6.58 -14.09 -7.68
N LEU A 258 -6.14 -15.33 -7.48
CA LEU A 258 -6.24 -16.39 -8.49
C LEU A 258 -7.56 -17.15 -8.45
N ASN A 259 -8.38 -16.93 -7.43
CA ASN A 259 -9.72 -17.50 -7.33
C ASN A 259 -10.66 -16.87 -8.38
N ASN A 260 -11.32 -17.71 -9.17
CA ASN A 260 -12.18 -17.28 -10.26
C ASN A 260 -13.40 -16.46 -9.79
N ASP A 261 -13.98 -16.79 -8.64
CA ASP A 261 -15.13 -16.06 -8.10
C ASP A 261 -14.72 -14.66 -7.64
N ASN A 262 -13.54 -14.53 -7.02
CA ASN A 262 -12.98 -13.23 -6.63
C ASN A 262 -12.61 -12.38 -7.84
N GLN A 263 -12.10 -13.00 -8.92
CA GLN A 263 -11.86 -12.33 -10.20
C GLN A 263 -13.16 -11.81 -10.85
N ILE A 264 -14.23 -12.63 -10.86
CA ILE A 264 -15.54 -12.23 -11.38
C ILE A 264 -16.12 -11.09 -10.55
N LYS A 265 -16.07 -11.20 -9.21
CA LYS A 265 -16.51 -10.16 -8.28
C LYS A 265 -15.77 -8.85 -8.53
N PHE A 266 -14.43 -8.90 -8.59
CA PHE A 266 -13.59 -7.73 -8.87
C PHE A 266 -13.99 -7.09 -10.20
N LYS A 267 -14.10 -7.87 -11.27
CA LYS A 267 -14.47 -7.36 -12.60
C LYS A 267 -15.84 -6.67 -12.59
N ASN A 268 -16.83 -7.25 -11.93
CA ASN A 268 -18.18 -6.70 -11.87
C ASN A 268 -18.21 -5.38 -11.10
N GLU A 269 -17.59 -5.33 -9.92
CA GLU A 269 -17.50 -4.11 -9.11
C GLU A 269 -16.65 -3.03 -9.80
N PHE A 270 -15.53 -3.41 -10.41
CA PHE A 270 -14.69 -2.50 -11.18
C PHE A 270 -15.48 -1.87 -12.34
N SER A 271 -16.23 -2.68 -13.10
CA SER A 271 -17.07 -2.18 -14.22
C SER A 271 -18.12 -1.19 -13.73
N LYS A 272 -18.80 -1.49 -12.62
CA LYS A 272 -19.76 -0.54 -12.00
C LYS A 272 -19.11 0.78 -11.61
N LEU A 273 -17.88 0.76 -11.08
CA LEU A 273 -17.15 1.99 -10.73
C LEU A 273 -16.82 2.81 -11.98
N VAL A 274 -16.42 2.16 -13.08
CA VAL A 274 -16.19 2.85 -14.36
C VAL A 274 -17.48 3.50 -14.85
N ASP A 275 -18.59 2.76 -14.88
CA ASP A 275 -19.88 3.26 -15.37
C ASP A 275 -20.39 4.44 -14.52
N ASN A 276 -20.22 4.37 -13.20
CA ASN A 276 -20.57 5.45 -12.29
C ASN A 276 -19.68 6.69 -12.51
N ALA A 277 -18.37 6.49 -12.69
CA ALA A 277 -17.43 7.57 -12.94
C ALA A 277 -17.74 8.30 -14.27
N GLN A 278 -18.08 7.55 -15.32
CA GLN A 278 -18.50 8.09 -16.62
C GLN A 278 -19.74 8.99 -16.53
N LYS A 279 -20.67 8.67 -15.64
CA LYS A 279 -21.91 9.43 -15.44
C LYS A 279 -21.77 10.58 -14.43
N SER A 280 -20.63 10.67 -13.74
CA SER A 280 -20.41 11.64 -12.67
C SER A 280 -19.78 12.95 -13.17
N ALA A 281 -19.64 13.92 -12.27
CA ALA A 281 -18.97 15.21 -12.54
C ALA A 281 -17.53 15.05 -13.04
N LEU A 282 -16.87 13.92 -12.76
CA LEU A 282 -15.51 13.60 -13.26
C LEU A 282 -15.41 13.65 -14.78
N ALA A 283 -16.43 13.18 -15.51
CA ALA A 283 -16.40 13.14 -16.97
C ALA A 283 -16.42 14.55 -17.60
N GLN A 284 -16.77 15.57 -16.81
CA GLN A 284 -16.85 16.95 -17.26
C GLN A 284 -15.52 17.71 -17.19
N GLU A 285 -14.45 17.07 -16.70
CA GLU A 285 -13.09 17.63 -16.66
C GLU A 285 -12.15 16.69 -17.44
N PRO A 286 -11.63 17.11 -18.61
CA PRO A 286 -10.87 16.24 -19.51
C PRO A 286 -9.57 15.67 -18.91
N THR A 287 -8.88 16.45 -18.07
CA THR A 287 -7.58 16.12 -17.45
C THR A 287 -7.75 15.03 -16.40
N VAL A 288 -8.69 15.19 -15.48
CA VAL A 288 -9.02 14.21 -14.42
C VAL A 288 -9.53 12.94 -15.07
N TRP A 289 -10.38 13.07 -16.09
CA TRP A 289 -10.91 11.94 -16.82
C TRP A 289 -9.81 11.17 -17.56
N ALA A 290 -8.84 11.86 -18.17
CA ALA A 290 -7.69 11.22 -18.80
C ALA A 290 -6.80 10.49 -17.79
N ALA A 291 -6.51 11.10 -16.64
CA ALA A 291 -5.76 10.47 -15.56
C ALA A 291 -6.48 9.23 -15.00
N PHE A 292 -7.79 9.34 -14.80
CA PHE A 292 -8.63 8.23 -14.38
C PHE A 292 -8.61 7.07 -15.40
N LYS A 293 -8.76 7.35 -16.71
CA LYS A 293 -8.64 6.32 -17.75
C LYS A 293 -7.28 5.64 -17.73
N SER A 294 -6.20 6.39 -17.50
CA SER A 294 -4.84 5.83 -17.40
C SER A 294 -4.71 4.89 -16.20
N CYS A 295 -5.27 5.28 -15.05
CA CYS A 295 -5.35 4.45 -13.86
C CYS A 295 -6.13 3.15 -14.12
N LEU A 296 -7.35 3.25 -14.69
CA LEU A 296 -8.17 2.08 -15.02
C LEU A 296 -7.45 1.12 -15.96
N LYS A 297 -6.82 1.64 -17.01
CA LYS A 297 -6.05 0.84 -17.98
C LYS A 297 -4.92 0.09 -17.29
N SER A 298 -4.22 0.74 -16.37
CA SER A 298 -3.11 0.15 -15.63
C SER A 298 -3.58 -0.95 -14.68
N ILE A 299 -4.67 -0.71 -13.94
CA ILE A 299 -5.30 -1.71 -13.07
C ILE A 299 -5.78 -2.93 -13.88
N ALA A 300 -6.47 -2.70 -15.00
CA ALA A 300 -6.94 -3.77 -15.88
C ALA A 300 -5.78 -4.60 -16.46
N ASN A 301 -4.70 -3.94 -16.89
CA ASN A 301 -3.52 -4.64 -17.42
C ASN A 301 -2.82 -5.47 -16.34
N ALA A 302 -2.72 -4.96 -15.11
CA ALA A 302 -2.17 -5.72 -13.98
C ALA A 302 -3.01 -6.96 -13.70
N PHE A 303 -4.34 -6.83 -13.70
CA PHE A 303 -5.27 -7.95 -13.55
C PHE A 303 -5.12 -9.00 -14.68
N ILE A 304 -5.06 -8.57 -15.95
CA ILE A 304 -4.88 -9.48 -17.10
C ILE A 304 -3.56 -10.24 -16.99
N SER A 305 -2.51 -9.62 -16.44
CA SER A 305 -1.21 -10.26 -16.24
C SER A 305 -1.23 -11.40 -15.20
N LEU A 306 -2.24 -11.45 -14.33
CA LEU A 306 -2.43 -12.54 -13.37
C LEU A 306 -3.08 -13.78 -13.99
N GLY A 307 -3.94 -13.59 -14.99
CA GLY A 307 -4.77 -14.67 -15.56
C GLY A 307 -4.11 -15.53 -16.64
N THR A 308 -2.89 -15.24 -17.08
CA THR A 308 -2.35 -15.82 -18.32
C THR A 308 -1.03 -16.57 -18.17
N SER A 309 -1.13 -17.88 -17.90
CA SER A 309 -0.13 -18.86 -18.35
C SER A 309 -0.69 -19.86 -19.37
N ASN A 310 -1.97 -19.74 -19.74
CA ASN A 310 -2.60 -20.61 -20.73
C ASN A 310 -2.75 -19.89 -22.07
N LYS A 311 -1.99 -20.30 -23.10
CA LYS A 311 -2.05 -19.75 -24.46
C LYS A 311 -3.39 -20.03 -25.16
N GLU A 312 -4.22 -20.95 -24.65
CA GLU A 312 -5.43 -21.39 -25.35
C GLU A 312 -6.79 -20.97 -24.76
N ARG A 313 -6.91 -20.49 -23.52
CA ARG A 313 -8.24 -20.05 -23.02
C ARG A 313 -8.16 -18.92 -22.02
N PHE A 314 -8.50 -17.73 -22.50
CA PHE A 314 -9.44 -16.83 -21.82
C PHE A 314 -10.27 -16.00 -22.81
N TYR A 315 -9.82 -15.82 -24.06
CA TYR A 315 -10.55 -15.06 -25.07
C TYR A 315 -10.46 -15.70 -26.48
N ASN A 316 -11.34 -16.65 -26.80
CA ASN A 316 -11.68 -16.95 -28.21
C ASN A 316 -12.73 -15.98 -28.75
N THR A 317 -13.39 -15.24 -27.87
CA THR A 317 -14.17 -14.04 -28.19
C THR A 317 -13.78 -12.99 -27.17
N GLU A 318 -13.40 -11.80 -27.66
CA GLU A 318 -13.20 -10.65 -26.79
C GLU A 318 -14.48 -10.44 -25.97
N PRO A 319 -14.40 -10.39 -24.63
CA PRO A 319 -15.54 -10.06 -23.82
C PRO A 319 -16.03 -8.69 -24.24
N LYS A 320 -17.34 -8.50 -24.26
CA LYS A 320 -17.99 -7.25 -24.65
C LYS A 320 -17.32 -6.01 -24.05
N VAL A 321 -16.87 -6.09 -22.79
CA VAL A 321 -16.11 -5.03 -22.10
C VAL A 321 -14.75 -4.72 -22.73
N ILE A 322 -13.98 -5.72 -23.19
CA ILE A 322 -12.71 -5.50 -23.89
C ILE A 322 -12.97 -4.94 -25.29
N THR A 323 -14.01 -5.42 -25.97
CA THR A 323 -14.44 -4.87 -27.25
C THR A 323 -14.90 -3.41 -27.09
N GLU A 324 -15.70 -3.09 -26.08
CA GLU A 324 -16.14 -1.74 -25.72
C GLU A 324 -14.95 -0.85 -25.33
N LEU A 325 -13.96 -1.38 -24.60
CA LEU A 325 -12.72 -0.64 -24.27
C LEU A 325 -11.82 -0.40 -25.48
N LYS A 326 -11.78 -1.34 -26.44
CA LYS A 326 -11.06 -1.18 -27.70
C LYS A 326 -11.79 -0.23 -28.64
N GLU A 327 -13.11 -0.31 -28.72
CA GLU A 327 -13.95 0.64 -29.47
C GLU A 327 -13.82 2.04 -28.89
N MET A 328 -13.86 2.21 -27.57
CA MET A 328 -13.58 3.50 -26.91
C MET A 328 -12.18 4.00 -27.26
N ARG A 329 -11.15 3.15 -27.21
CA ARG A 329 -9.77 3.48 -27.63
C ARG A 329 -9.71 3.92 -29.10
N ASP A 330 -10.43 3.25 -29.98
CA ASP A 330 -10.38 3.47 -31.42
C ASP A 330 -11.20 4.70 -31.85
N GLN A 331 -12.35 4.96 -31.21
CA GLN A 331 -13.11 6.20 -31.32
C GLN A 331 -12.29 7.40 -30.83
N LEU A 332 -11.51 7.23 -29.75
CA LEU A 332 -10.56 8.24 -29.24
C LEU A 332 -9.39 8.48 -30.20
N ALA A 333 -8.82 7.44 -30.79
CA ALA A 333 -7.71 7.56 -31.74
C ALA A 333 -8.12 8.26 -33.05
N LYS A 334 -9.41 8.18 -33.41
CA LYS A 334 -9.98 8.86 -34.57
C LYS A 334 -10.48 10.27 -34.29
N GLY A 335 -10.55 10.68 -33.02
CA GLY A 335 -11.12 11.97 -32.62
C GLY A 335 -12.65 12.04 -32.74
N ASP A 336 -13.33 10.90 -32.90
CA ASP A 336 -14.76 10.80 -33.22
C ASP A 336 -15.69 10.99 -31.99
N LEU A 337 -15.13 11.22 -30.80
CA LEU A 337 -15.91 11.69 -29.64
C LEU A 337 -16.04 13.22 -29.68
N THR A 338 -16.55 13.75 -30.79
CA THR A 338 -17.06 15.12 -30.81
C THR A 338 -18.40 15.14 -30.09
N GLU A 339 -18.55 16.10 -29.18
CA GLU A 339 -19.74 16.42 -28.38
C GLU A 339 -21.03 16.05 -29.11
N GLU A 340 -21.82 15.14 -28.53
CA GLU A 340 -23.24 15.09 -28.82
C GLU A 340 -23.80 16.46 -28.43
N ALA A 341 -24.10 17.27 -29.45
CA ALA A 341 -24.48 18.66 -29.31
C ALA A 341 -25.56 18.79 -28.23
N ALA A 342 -25.30 19.65 -27.25
CA ALA A 342 -26.28 20.01 -26.23
C ALA A 342 -27.63 20.32 -26.92
N PRO A 343 -28.76 19.79 -26.42
CA PRO A 343 -30.06 20.12 -27.00
C PRO A 343 -30.22 21.64 -26.99
N GLU A 344 -30.47 22.23 -28.17
CA GLU A 344 -30.69 23.67 -28.32
C GLU A 344 -31.70 24.12 -27.27
N ALA A 345 -31.29 25.04 -26.39
CA ALA A 345 -32.18 25.66 -25.43
C ALA A 345 -33.38 26.25 -26.20
N PRO A 346 -34.62 26.04 -25.74
CA PRO A 346 -35.81 26.54 -26.43
C PRO A 346 -35.69 28.06 -26.58
N LYS A 347 -35.66 28.51 -27.83
CA LYS A 347 -35.75 29.93 -28.18
C LYS A 347 -37.07 30.45 -27.61
N TYR A 348 -36.99 31.21 -26.52
CA TYR A 348 -38.10 32.04 -26.08
C TYR A 348 -38.41 33.04 -27.19
N SER A 349 -39.36 32.70 -28.05
CA SER A 349 -40.02 33.66 -28.92
C SER A 349 -40.73 34.67 -28.03
N GLY A 350 -40.31 35.93 -28.11
CA GLY A 350 -40.95 37.03 -27.42
C GLY A 350 -42.45 37.05 -27.69
N ILE A 351 -43.22 37.09 -26.59
CA ILE A 351 -44.58 37.57 -26.62
C ILE A 351 -44.45 39.11 -26.62
N GLN A 352 -44.80 39.71 -27.75
CA GLN A 352 -45.14 41.14 -27.83
C GLN A 352 -46.49 41.39 -27.16
#